data_AF-T1C204-F1
#
_entry.id   AF-T1C204-F1
#
_cell.length_a   1.000
_cell.length_b   1.000
_cell.length_c   1.000
_cell.angle_alpha   90.00
_cell.angle_beta   90.00
_cell.angle_gamma   90.00
#
_symmetry.space_group_name_H-M   'P 1'
#
loop_
_entity.id
_entity.type
_entity.pdbx_description
1 polymer ?
#
loop_
_entity_poly.entity_id
_entity_poly.type
_entity_poly.pdbx_seq_one_letter_code
_entity_poly.pdbx_strand_id
1 'polypeptide(L)' 'MRYAGLDEKSFGKGHDYVSVLHDLEGRRVLEVVPERTREATDTLWAAIPEP' A
#
# COMPACT_ATOMS: atom_id res chain seq x y z
N MET A 1 -6.08 -5.04 -13.66
CA MET A 1 -4.69 -5.01 -13.10
C MET A 1 -4.29 -6.44 -12.76
N ARG A 2 -3.10 -6.92 -13.14
CA ARG A 2 -2.73 -8.35 -12.92
C ARG A 2 -1.82 -8.56 -11.73
N TYR A 3 -0.98 -7.57 -11.39
CA TYR A 3 -0.01 -7.67 -10.31
C TYR A 3 -0.05 -6.45 -9.40
N ALA A 4 -0.40 -6.68 -8.13
CA ALA A 4 -0.34 -5.68 -7.06
C ALA A 4 0.94 -5.87 -6.24
N GLY A 5 1.64 -4.78 -5.96
CA GLY A 5 2.75 -4.75 -5.01
C GLY A 5 2.31 -4.04 -3.73
N LEU A 6 2.53 -4.67 -2.58
CA LEU A 6 2.33 -4.07 -1.27
C LEU A 6 3.68 -3.98 -0.57
N ASP A 7 4.02 -2.79 -0.08
CA ASP A 7 5.31 -2.49 0.51
C ASP A 7 5.12 -1.68 1.79
N GLU A 8 5.70 -2.16 2.88
CA GLU A 8 5.70 -1.48 4.18
C GLU A 8 7.09 -0.88 4.42
N LYS A 9 7.16 0.44 4.61
CA LYS A 9 8.43 1.11 4.90
C LYS A 9 8.36 1.93 6.16
N SER A 10 9.44 1.88 6.92
CA SER A 10 9.67 2.82 8.00
C SER A 10 9.86 4.22 7.41
N PHE A 11 9.14 5.20 7.94
CA PHE A 11 9.22 6.59 7.49
C PHE A 11 9.54 7.49 8.69
N GLY A 12 10.74 8.07 8.72
CA GLY A 12 11.13 9.02 9.78
C GLY A 12 11.82 8.38 10.98
N LYS A 13 11.67 9.00 12.16
CA LYS A 13 12.29 8.59 13.43
C LYS A 13 11.20 8.16 14.41
N GLY A 14 11.35 6.97 14.98
CA GLY A 14 10.29 6.34 15.78
C GLY A 14 9.62 5.24 14.99
N HIS A 15 8.70 4.50 15.62
CA HIS A 15 7.96 3.37 15.01
C HIS A 15 6.91 3.87 14.00
N ASP A 16 7.27 4.80 13.14
CA ASP A 16 6.45 5.34 12.07
C ASP A 16 6.63 4.48 10.83
N TYR A 17 5.54 3.86 10.40
CA TYR A 17 5.48 3.01 9.22
C TYR A 17 4.45 3.56 8.26
N VAL A 18 4.69 3.35 6.97
CA VAL A 18 3.74 3.63 5.90
C VAL A 18 3.59 2.37 5.06
N SER A 19 2.35 2.05 4.71
CA SER A 19 2.02 0.95 3.80
C SER A 19 1.60 1.52 2.46
N VAL A 20 2.19 1.00 1.39
CA VAL A 20 2.03 1.51 0.02
C VAL A 20 1.52 0.38 -0.86
N LEU A 21 0.40 0.62 -1.55
CA LEU A 21 -0.08 -0.24 -2.63
C LEU A 21 0.27 0.39 -3.98
N HIS A 22 0.89 -0.39 -4.86
CA HIS A 22 1.24 0.05 -6.20
C HIS A 22 0.94 -1.02 -7.26
N ASP A 23 0.59 -0.54 -8.45
CA ASP A 23 0.40 -1.34 -9.64
C ASP A 23 1.76 -1.60 -10.29
N LEU A 24 2.19 -2.87 -10.28
CA LEU A 24 3.50 -3.27 -10.79
C LEU A 24 3.59 -3.14 -12.32
N GLU A 25 2.47 -3.29 -13.03
CA GLU A 25 2.44 -3.18 -14.49
C GLU A 25 2.33 -1.71 -14.92
N GLY A 26 1.40 -0.97 -14.31
CA GLY A 26 1.18 0.44 -14.60
C GLY A 26 2.25 1.37 -14.02
N ARG A 27 3.18 0.85 -13.22
CA ARG A 27 4.26 1.61 -12.55
C ARG A 27 3.74 2.85 -11.82
N ARG A 28 2.63 2.70 -11.09
CA ARG A 28 1.95 3.79 -10.40
C ARG A 28 1.57 3.38 -8.98
N VAL A 29 1.53 4.35 -8.07
CA VAL A 29 1.00 4.15 -6.73
C VAL A 29 -0.53 4.24 -6.80
N LEU A 30 -1.20 3.28 -6.16
CA LEU A 30 -2.66 3.27 -6.05
C LEU A 30 -3.08 4.01 -4.79
N GLU A 31 -2.52 3.63 -3.64
CA GLU A 31 -2.92 4.17 -2.34
C GLU A 31 -1.76 4.11 -1.34
N VAL A 32 -1.76 5.04 -0.37
CA VAL A 32 -0.76 5.14 0.69
C VAL A 32 -1.45 5.40 2.00
N VAL A 33 -1.23 4.51 2.97
CA VAL A 33 -1.84 4.63 4.31
C VAL A 33 -0.76 4.63 5.38
N PRO A 34 -0.96 5.35 6.49
CA PRO A 34 -0.09 5.24 7.65
C PRO A 34 -0.25 3.86 8.30
N GLU A 35 0.77 3.50 9.08
CA GLU A 35 0.85 2.27 9.87
C GLU A 35 1.12 0.99 9.06
N ARG A 36 1.34 -0.11 9.81
CA ARG A 36 1.63 -1.47 9.32
C ARG A 36 0.65 -2.50 9.88
N THR A 37 -0.61 -2.09 10.01
CA THR A 37 -1.68 -2.88 10.64
C THR A 37 -2.50 -3.61 9.58
N ARG A 38 -3.25 -4.64 10.00
CA ARG A 38 -4.21 -5.32 9.11
C ARG A 38 -5.25 -4.35 8.54
N GLU A 39 -5.76 -3.45 9.38
CA GLU A 39 -6.76 -2.45 8.98
C GLU A 39 -6.23 -1.51 7.88
N ALA A 40 -4.95 -1.14 7.97
CA ALA A 40 -4.27 -0.39 6.93
C ALA A 40 -4.22 -1.21 5.62
N THR A 41 -3.88 -2.49 5.68
CA THR A 41 -3.89 -3.39 4.53
C THR A 41 -5.28 -3.59 3.91
N ASP A 42 -6.33 -3.72 4.73
CA ASP A 42 -7.71 -3.82 4.23
C ASP A 42 -8.12 -2.54 3.48
N THR A 43 -7.72 -1.38 4.00
CA THR A 43 -7.93 -0.08 3.34
C THR A 43 -7.21 -0.01 1.99
N LEU A 44 -5.95 -0.44 1.94
CA LEU A 44 -5.20 -0.52 0.69
C LEU A 44 -5.86 -1.47 -0.31
N TRP A 45 -6.30 -2.64 0.14
CA TRP A 45 -6.90 -3.65 -0.73
C TRP A 45 -8.20 -3.16 -1.39
N ALA A 46 -8.97 -2.33 -0.69
CA ALA A 46 -10.17 -1.70 -1.25
C ALA A 46 -9.88 -0.69 -2.38
N ALA A 47 -8.64 -0.19 -2.50
CA ALA A 47 -8.22 0.70 -3.57
C ALA A 47 -7.84 -0.05 -4.87
N ILE A 48 -7.85 -1.39 -4.87
CA ILE A 48 -7.60 -2.18 -6.09
C ILE A 48 -8.82 -2.06 -7.01
N PRO A 49 -8.66 -1.57 -8.25
CA PRO A 49 -9.76 -1.50 -9.20
C PRO A 49 -10.21 -2.90 -9.61
N GLU A 50 -11.53 -3.05 -9.82
CA GLU A 50 -12.14 -4.28 -10.34
C GLU A 50 -11.50 -4.71 -11.68
N PRO A 51 -11.40 -6.02 -11.95
CA PRO A 51 -10.70 -6.56 -13.12
C PRO A 51 -11.29 -6.15 -14.46
#